data_AF-A0A381XFI9-F1
#
_entry.id   AF-A0A381XFI9-F1
#
_cell.length_a   1.000
_cell.length_b   1.000
_cell.length_c   1.000
_cell.angle_alpha   90.00
_cell.angle_beta   90.00
_cell.angle_gamma   90.00
#
_symmetry.space_group_name_H-M   'P 1'
#
loop_
_entity.id
_entity.type
_entity.pdbx_description
1 polymer ?
#
loop_
_entity_poly.entity_id
_entity_poly.type
_entity_poly.pdbx_seq_one_letter_code
_entity_poly.pdbx_strand_id
1 'polypeptide(L)'
;MSKYNIINFYKFYIADQLVEKYDNVLFLDFDVIPHTTENFFDVWDCQNNFVIATSPRDISLEYLIRSGLKINFRSPDAKRINSVLLLNEHGYSTDIEAYNTGIMGFSLKTNNQLNYFDDFSNVINDMSNLKNDESFPENVRGALGWDNETLFGFRSVQHELPIQELDDKWHCIIEQKMRFKARLGHYIHKKFELHWK
;
A
#
# COMPACT_ATOMS: atom_id res chain seq x y z
N MET A 1 -6.58 13.79 -12.36
CA MET A 1 -5.55 12.76 -12.06
C MET A 1 -4.32 12.95 -12.97
N SER A 2 -3.10 12.78 -12.46
CA SER A 2 -1.85 12.96 -13.23
C SER A 2 -1.34 11.65 -13.85
N LYS A 3 -0.40 11.71 -14.81
CA LYS A 3 0.30 10.52 -15.36
C LYS A 3 0.96 9.68 -14.27
N TYR A 4 1.51 10.33 -13.24
CA TYR A 4 2.11 9.65 -12.10
C TYR A 4 1.08 8.78 -11.38
N ASN A 5 -0.13 9.30 -11.12
CA ASN A 5 -1.18 8.52 -10.45
C ASN A 5 -1.60 7.31 -11.30
N ILE A 6 -1.72 7.49 -12.62
CA ILE A 6 -2.06 6.37 -13.53
C ILE A 6 -1.01 5.25 -13.43
N ILE A 7 0.28 5.59 -13.42
CA ILE A 7 1.36 4.60 -13.27
C ILE A 7 1.29 3.89 -11.91
N ASN A 8 0.86 4.57 -10.84
CA ASN A 8 0.70 3.92 -9.54
C ASN A 8 -0.37 2.81 -9.58
N PHE A 9 -1.44 2.99 -10.34
CA PHE A 9 -2.47 1.95 -10.52
C PHE A 9 -2.05 0.85 -11.48
N TYR A 10 -1.20 1.18 -12.46
CA TYR A 10 -0.77 0.22 -13.48
C TYR A 10 -0.08 -1.03 -12.92
N LYS A 11 0.55 -0.97 -11.73
CA LYS A 11 1.12 -2.17 -11.10
C LYS A 11 0.09 -3.26 -10.82
N PHE A 12 -1.13 -2.88 -10.41
CA PHE A 12 -2.21 -3.84 -10.15
C PHE A 12 -2.81 -4.38 -11.46
N TYR A 13 -2.81 -3.57 -12.54
CA TYR A 13 -3.19 -4.08 -13.85
C TYR A 13 -2.22 -5.17 -14.32
N ILE A 14 -0.91 -4.95 -14.14
CA ILE A 14 0.10 -5.98 -14.43
C ILE A 14 -0.07 -7.20 -13.52
N ALA A 15 -0.42 -7.01 -12.24
CA ALA A 15 -0.72 -8.11 -11.32
C ALA A 15 -1.82 -9.03 -11.89
N ASP A 16 -2.96 -8.47 -12.32
CA ASP A 16 -4.07 -9.23 -12.95
C ASP A 16 -3.59 -10.06 -14.15
N GLN A 17 -2.69 -9.51 -14.97
CA GLN A 17 -2.18 -10.23 -16.15
C GLN A 17 -1.18 -11.34 -15.82
N LEU A 18 -0.43 -11.20 -14.72
CA LEU A 18 0.61 -12.16 -14.34
C LEU A 18 0.03 -13.35 -13.57
N VAL A 19 -0.98 -13.15 -12.74
CA VAL A 19 -1.60 -14.23 -11.97
C VAL A 19 -2.34 -15.26 -12.84
N GLU A 20 -2.75 -14.87 -14.05
CA GLU A 20 -3.31 -15.79 -15.05
C GLU A 20 -2.26 -16.74 -15.66
N LYS A 21 -0.95 -16.46 -15.45
CA LYS A 21 0.16 -17.20 -16.05
C LYS A 21 1.00 -17.98 -15.04
N TYR A 22 0.97 -17.57 -13.76
CA TYR A 22 1.83 -18.10 -12.71
C TYR A 22 1.01 -18.39 -11.45
N ASP A 23 1.33 -19.49 -10.77
CA ASP A 23 0.61 -19.92 -9.56
C ASP A 23 0.70 -18.87 -8.43
N ASN A 24 1.88 -18.27 -8.28
CA ASN A 24 2.16 -17.17 -7.36
C ASN A 24 2.96 -16.08 -8.09
N VAL A 25 2.72 -14.83 -7.71
CA VAL A 25 3.42 -13.65 -8.22
C VAL A 25 4.00 -12.89 -7.03
N LEU A 26 5.28 -12.50 -7.15
CA LEU A 26 5.95 -11.58 -6.24
C LEU A 26 6.25 -10.30 -6.99
N PHE A 27 5.62 -9.20 -6.58
CA PHE A 27 5.90 -7.86 -7.06
C PHE A 27 6.91 -7.18 -6.14
N LEU A 28 7.92 -6.55 -6.74
CA LEU A 28 8.94 -5.76 -6.06
C LEU A 28 9.02 -4.38 -6.73
N ASP A 29 8.94 -3.31 -5.93
CA ASP A 29 9.32 -1.99 -6.40
C ASP A 29 10.81 -1.98 -6.80
N PHE A 30 11.18 -1.11 -7.74
CA PHE A 30 12.55 -1.04 -8.27
C PHE A 30 13.62 -0.69 -7.22
N ASP A 31 13.22 -0.11 -6.09
CA ASP A 31 14.09 0.18 -4.96
C ASP A 31 14.07 -0.92 -3.88
N VAL A 32 13.59 -2.12 -4.20
CA VAL A 32 13.73 -3.32 -3.37
C VAL A 32 14.85 -4.21 -3.90
N ILE A 33 15.88 -4.45 -3.08
CA ILE A 33 17.04 -5.26 -3.44
C ILE A 33 17.02 -6.57 -2.62
N PRO A 34 17.05 -7.75 -3.28
CA PRO A 34 17.20 -9.02 -2.61
C PRO A 34 18.61 -9.22 -2.02
N HIS A 35 18.67 -9.72 -0.78
CA HIS A 35 19.90 -10.05 -0.05
C HIS A 35 19.92 -11.50 0.42
N THR A 36 19.07 -12.35 -0.16
CA THR A 36 18.89 -13.75 0.21
C THR A 36 18.75 -14.64 -1.02
N THR A 37 19.04 -15.93 -0.84
CA THR A 37 18.73 -17.00 -1.80
C THR A 37 17.52 -17.83 -1.37
N GLU A 38 16.92 -17.52 -0.22
CA GLU A 38 15.67 -18.14 0.23
C GLU A 38 14.55 -17.78 -0.73
N ASN A 39 13.75 -18.78 -1.10
CA ASN A 39 12.60 -18.59 -1.96
C ASN A 39 11.45 -17.96 -1.17
N PHE A 40 10.96 -16.82 -1.64
CA PHE A 40 9.84 -16.11 -1.03
C PHE A 40 8.59 -17.00 -0.90
N PHE A 41 8.30 -17.80 -1.94
CA PHE A 41 7.10 -18.63 -1.99
C PHE A 41 7.17 -19.89 -1.11
N ASP A 42 8.36 -20.25 -0.62
CA ASP A 42 8.51 -21.33 0.36
C ASP A 42 8.30 -20.82 1.81
N VAL A 43 8.36 -19.50 2.01
CA VAL A 43 8.25 -18.85 3.33
C VAL A 43 6.86 -18.26 3.56
N TRP A 44 6.23 -17.72 2.51
CA TRP A 44 4.97 -16.97 2.62
C TRP A 44 3.82 -17.67 1.88
N ASP A 45 2.65 -17.77 2.52
CA ASP A 45 1.47 -18.44 1.97
C ASP A 45 0.64 -17.50 1.09
N CYS A 46 1.10 -17.32 -0.15
CA CYS A 46 0.44 -16.51 -1.17
C CYS A 46 -0.87 -17.14 -1.71
N GLN A 47 -1.09 -18.44 -1.46
CA GLN A 47 -2.27 -19.16 -1.94
C GLN A 47 -3.51 -18.86 -1.10
N ASN A 48 -3.32 -18.60 0.19
CA ASN A 48 -4.41 -18.26 1.10
C ASN A 48 -4.39 -16.81 1.58
N ASN A 49 -3.28 -16.09 1.45
CA ASN A 49 -3.16 -14.72 1.93
C ASN A 49 -2.53 -13.80 0.88
N PHE A 50 -2.97 -12.55 0.86
CA PHE A 50 -2.22 -11.48 0.21
C PHE A 50 -1.09 -11.05 1.15
N VAL A 51 0.14 -11.31 0.73
CA VAL A 51 1.35 -11.09 1.53
C VAL A 51 1.86 -9.68 1.27
N ILE A 52 1.86 -8.82 2.29
CA ILE A 52 2.23 -7.41 2.17
C ILE A 52 2.76 -6.86 3.50
N ALA A 53 3.56 -5.80 3.47
CA ALA A 53 4.00 -5.13 4.68
C ALA A 53 3.04 -4.02 5.11
N THR A 54 3.02 -3.71 6.41
CA THR A 54 2.44 -2.48 6.92
C THR A 54 3.52 -1.50 7.36
N SER A 55 3.14 -0.24 7.52
CA SER A 55 3.96 0.80 8.12
C SER A 55 3.32 1.23 9.44
N PRO A 56 4.12 1.59 10.45
CA PRO A 56 3.59 2.11 11.72
C PRO A 56 2.63 3.28 11.52
N ARG A 57 1.60 3.33 12.38
CA ARG A 57 0.65 4.43 12.47
C ARG A 57 1.14 5.44 13.50
N ASP A 58 1.44 6.65 13.07
CA ASP A 58 1.88 7.72 13.97
C ASP A 58 0.78 8.75 14.22
N ILE A 59 -0.16 8.90 13.28
CA ILE A 59 -1.15 9.98 13.27
C ILE A 59 -2.56 9.43 13.05
N SER A 60 -3.46 9.65 14.02
CA SER A 60 -4.89 9.31 13.88
C SER A 60 -5.66 10.38 13.09
N LEU A 61 -6.80 9.99 12.49
CA LEU A 61 -7.68 10.94 11.79
C LEU A 61 -8.21 12.02 12.74
N GLU A 62 -8.63 11.64 13.96
CA GLU A 62 -9.09 12.60 14.96
C GLU A 62 -8.00 13.62 15.33
N TYR A 63 -6.77 13.15 15.55
CA TYR A 63 -5.65 14.03 15.85
C TYR A 63 -5.34 14.95 14.66
N LEU A 64 -5.37 14.44 13.43
CA LEU A 64 -5.16 15.25 12.23
C LEU A 64 -6.22 16.36 12.11
N ILE A 65 -7.51 16.04 12.31
CA ILE A 65 -8.61 17.01 12.29
C ILE A 65 -8.41 18.11 13.35
N ARG A 66 -8.05 17.72 14.58
CA ARG A 66 -7.98 18.66 15.73
C ARG A 66 -6.71 19.50 15.77
N SER A 67 -5.59 18.96 15.32
CA SER A 67 -4.27 19.62 15.44
C SER A 67 -4.00 20.64 14.34
N GLY A 68 -4.68 20.54 13.19
CA GLY A 68 -4.34 21.33 12.00
C GLY A 68 -2.99 20.95 11.38
N LEU A 69 -2.35 19.86 11.83
CA LEU A 69 -1.08 19.38 11.32
C LEU A 69 -1.19 19.09 9.81
N LYS A 70 -0.27 19.63 9.01
CA LYS A 70 -0.18 19.31 7.58
C LYS A 70 0.79 18.15 7.37
N ILE A 71 0.27 17.03 6.88
CA ILE A 71 1.07 15.86 6.51
C ILE A 71 1.20 15.75 4.99
N ASN A 72 2.29 15.15 4.51
CA ASN A 72 2.47 14.91 3.09
C ASN A 72 1.53 13.78 2.63
N PHE A 73 0.79 13.98 1.53
CA PHE A 73 -0.11 12.97 0.97
C PHE A 73 0.57 11.64 0.59
N ARG A 74 1.90 11.63 0.49
CA ARG A 74 2.71 10.43 0.24
C ARG A 74 3.08 9.65 1.49
N SER A 75 2.85 10.21 2.69
CA SER A 75 3.16 9.54 3.95
C SER A 75 2.26 8.33 4.18
N PRO A 76 2.72 7.31 4.91
CA PRO A 76 1.90 6.15 5.24
C PRO A 76 0.58 6.53 5.94
N ASP A 77 0.64 7.43 6.92
CA ASP A 77 -0.56 7.91 7.61
C ASP A 77 -1.55 8.62 6.68
N ALA A 78 -1.06 9.42 5.73
CA ALA A 78 -1.95 10.10 4.78
C ALA A 78 -2.72 9.11 3.90
N LYS A 79 -2.04 8.08 3.38
CA LYS A 79 -2.65 7.01 2.57
C LYS A 79 -3.67 6.20 3.37
N ARG A 80 -3.31 5.82 4.59
CA ARG A 80 -4.21 5.13 5.54
C ARG A 80 -5.45 5.97 5.85
N ILE A 81 -5.27 7.24 6.21
CA ILE A 81 -6.37 8.16 6.51
C ILE A 81 -7.29 8.31 5.30
N ASN A 82 -6.72 8.38 4.10
CA ASN A 82 -7.47 8.42 2.85
C ASN A 82 -8.31 7.14 2.67
N SER A 83 -7.76 5.95 2.94
CA SER A 83 -8.53 4.70 2.93
C SER A 83 -9.65 4.71 3.96
N VAL A 84 -9.38 5.17 5.18
CA VAL A 84 -10.39 5.22 6.26
C VAL A 84 -11.55 6.14 5.90
N LEU A 85 -11.27 7.32 5.33
CA LEU A 85 -12.32 8.22 4.88
C LEU A 85 -13.13 7.60 3.73
N LEU A 86 -12.47 6.98 2.76
CA LEU A 86 -13.15 6.27 1.68
C LEU A 86 -14.02 5.11 2.21
N LEU A 87 -13.51 4.33 3.16
CA LEU A 87 -14.27 3.28 3.83
C LEU A 87 -15.52 3.83 4.53
N ASN A 88 -15.40 4.95 5.23
CA ASN A 88 -16.54 5.61 5.89
C ASN A 88 -17.62 6.03 4.87
N GLU A 89 -17.23 6.59 3.71
CA GLU A 89 -18.19 6.95 2.64
C GLU A 89 -19.00 5.75 2.14
N HIS A 90 -18.39 4.55 2.15
CA HIS A 90 -19.06 3.30 1.77
C HIS A 90 -19.69 2.55 2.97
N GLY A 91 -19.80 3.19 4.14
CA GLY A 91 -20.50 2.65 5.30
C GLY A 91 -19.68 1.70 6.20
N TYR A 92 -18.36 1.62 6.00
CA TYR A 92 -17.47 0.83 6.86
C TYR A 92 -16.93 1.71 8.00
N SER A 93 -17.19 1.31 9.25
CA SER A 93 -16.64 1.99 10.43
C SER A 93 -15.48 1.18 11.01
N THR A 94 -14.31 1.29 10.38
CA THR A 94 -13.08 0.64 10.84
C THR A 94 -11.87 1.53 10.62
N ASP A 95 -10.85 1.34 11.44
CA ASP A 95 -9.50 1.78 11.12
C ASP A 95 -8.72 0.61 10.51
N ILE A 96 -7.66 0.91 9.76
CA ILE A 96 -6.78 -0.06 9.11
C ILE A 96 -5.31 0.31 9.29
N GLU A 97 -4.41 -0.61 8.99
CA GLU A 97 -2.98 -0.30 8.94
C GLU A 97 -2.59 0.45 7.65
N ALA A 98 -1.43 1.12 7.66
CA ALA A 98 -0.89 1.75 6.46
C ALA A 98 -0.15 0.71 5.61
N TYR A 99 -0.77 0.19 4.56
CA TYR A 99 -0.15 -0.82 3.70
C TYR A 99 0.99 -0.24 2.84
N ASN A 100 2.02 -1.05 2.62
CA ASN A 100 3.17 -0.73 1.78
C ASN A 100 3.21 -1.65 0.56
N THR A 101 2.91 -1.11 -0.63
CA THR A 101 2.83 -1.89 -1.89
C THR A 101 4.18 -2.08 -2.59
N GLY A 102 5.29 -1.85 -1.88
CA GLY A 102 6.64 -2.04 -2.40
C GLY A 102 7.04 -3.50 -2.53
N ILE A 103 6.48 -4.37 -1.70
CA ILE A 103 6.67 -5.83 -1.75
C ILE A 103 5.31 -6.48 -1.57
N MET A 104 4.86 -7.22 -2.57
CA MET A 104 3.54 -7.88 -2.56
C MET A 104 3.64 -9.29 -3.12
N GLY A 105 3.22 -10.29 -2.35
CA GLY A 105 3.10 -11.68 -2.79
C GLY A 105 1.64 -12.11 -2.83
N PHE A 106 1.21 -12.72 -3.94
CA PHE A 106 -0.20 -13.10 -4.10
C PHE A 106 -0.35 -14.19 -5.17
N SER A 107 -1.48 -14.88 -5.13
CA SER A 107 -1.92 -15.86 -6.14
C SER A 107 -3.11 -15.33 -6.94
N LEU A 108 -3.53 -16.06 -7.97
CA LEU A 108 -4.78 -15.79 -8.70
C LEU A 108 -5.98 -15.69 -7.75
N LYS A 109 -6.06 -16.59 -6.77
CA LYS A 109 -7.17 -16.63 -5.79
C LYS A 109 -7.23 -15.33 -4.98
N THR A 110 -6.13 -14.93 -4.37
CA THR A 110 -6.09 -13.74 -3.50
C THR A 110 -6.20 -12.45 -4.31
N ASN A 111 -5.66 -12.41 -5.54
CA ASN A 111 -5.82 -11.28 -6.46
C ASN A 111 -7.28 -11.11 -6.92
N ASN A 112 -7.96 -12.21 -7.27
CA ASN A 112 -9.38 -12.18 -7.61
C ASN A 112 -10.25 -11.79 -6.43
N GLN A 113 -9.88 -12.17 -5.20
CA GLN A 113 -10.58 -11.69 -4.01
C GLN A 113 -10.35 -10.19 -3.78
N LEU A 114 -9.12 -9.70 -3.96
CA LEU A 114 -8.83 -8.26 -3.88
C LEU A 114 -9.66 -7.46 -4.89
N ASN A 115 -9.84 -8.00 -6.11
CA ASN A 115 -10.65 -7.40 -7.18
C ASN A 115 -10.43 -5.88 -7.31
N TYR A 116 -9.16 -5.50 -7.48
CA TYR A 116 -8.67 -4.13 -7.27
C TYR A 116 -9.40 -3.07 -8.11
N PHE A 117 -9.76 -3.42 -9.35
CA PHE A 117 -10.41 -2.52 -10.30
C PHE A 117 -11.94 -2.64 -10.36
N ASP A 118 -12.55 -3.37 -9.42
CA ASP A 118 -13.99 -3.32 -9.26
C ASP A 118 -14.45 -1.87 -9.12
N ASP A 119 -15.56 -1.52 -9.75
CA ASP A 119 -16.14 -0.17 -9.86
C ASP A 119 -15.13 1.02 -9.86
N PHE A 120 -13.99 0.86 -10.55
CA PHE A 120 -12.84 1.74 -10.36
C PHE A 120 -13.15 3.20 -10.67
N SER A 121 -13.99 3.46 -11.68
CA SER A 121 -14.33 4.83 -12.08
C SER A 121 -15.11 5.58 -11.01
N ASN A 122 -16.07 4.91 -10.35
CA ASN A 122 -16.86 5.53 -9.29
C ASN A 122 -16.01 5.74 -8.04
N VAL A 123 -15.20 4.75 -7.64
CA VAL A 123 -14.32 4.90 -6.48
C VAL A 123 -13.31 6.04 -6.67
N ILE A 124 -12.76 6.23 -7.87
CA ILE A 124 -11.89 7.38 -8.18
C ILE A 124 -12.66 8.72 -8.10
N ASN A 125 -13.93 8.74 -8.47
CA ASN A 125 -14.79 9.91 -8.29
C ASN A 125 -15.02 10.19 -6.80
N ASP A 126 -15.27 9.17 -5.98
CA ASP A 126 -15.48 9.30 -4.54
C ASP A 126 -14.21 9.81 -3.84
N MET A 127 -13.04 9.29 -4.19
CA MET A 127 -11.75 9.84 -3.75
C MET A 127 -11.58 11.30 -4.14
N SER A 128 -12.08 11.68 -5.33
CA SER A 128 -12.04 13.07 -5.80
C SER A 128 -13.00 13.96 -5.02
N ASN A 129 -14.19 13.46 -4.68
CA ASN A 129 -15.18 14.17 -3.88
C ASN A 129 -14.64 14.41 -2.46
N LEU A 130 -14.13 13.37 -1.80
CA LEU A 130 -13.49 13.47 -0.47
C LEU A 130 -12.36 14.49 -0.44
N LYS A 131 -11.49 14.48 -1.46
CA LYS A 131 -10.39 15.43 -1.55
C LYS A 131 -10.86 16.89 -1.65
N ASN A 132 -12.04 17.12 -2.22
CA ASN A 132 -12.60 18.46 -2.42
C ASN A 132 -13.74 18.80 -1.44
N ASP A 133 -14.08 17.91 -0.51
CA ASP A 133 -15.17 18.14 0.45
C ASP A 133 -14.76 19.18 1.50
N GLU A 134 -15.31 20.39 1.36
CA GLU A 134 -15.04 21.53 2.21
C GLU A 134 -15.46 21.33 3.68
N SER A 135 -16.24 20.28 3.99
CA SER A 135 -16.58 19.89 5.36
C SER A 135 -15.35 19.45 6.18
N PHE A 136 -14.34 18.88 5.52
CA PHE A 136 -13.07 18.52 6.15
C PHE A 136 -12.10 19.70 6.19
N PRO A 137 -11.30 19.89 7.25
CA PRO A 137 -10.24 20.90 7.28
C PRO A 137 -9.22 20.77 6.12
N GLU A 138 -8.61 21.89 5.70
CA GLU A 138 -7.64 21.93 4.59
C GLU A 138 -6.46 20.97 4.81
N ASN A 139 -6.01 20.79 6.06
CA ASN A 139 -4.90 19.90 6.36
C ASN A 139 -5.26 18.41 6.16
N VAL A 140 -6.54 18.04 6.33
CA VAL A 140 -7.06 16.71 5.99
C VAL A 140 -7.15 16.56 4.47
N ARG A 141 -7.84 17.49 3.77
CA ARG A 141 -7.95 17.47 2.30
C ARG A 141 -6.60 17.46 1.58
N GLY A 142 -5.61 18.14 2.16
CA GLY A 142 -4.22 18.19 1.70
C GLY A 142 -3.48 16.87 1.82
N ALA A 143 -3.89 16.00 2.76
CA ALA A 143 -3.34 14.66 2.92
C ALA A 143 -3.94 13.65 1.93
N LEU A 144 -5.12 13.92 1.36
CA LEU A 144 -5.80 12.98 0.46
C LEU A 144 -5.18 13.01 -0.95
N GLY A 145 -5.14 11.86 -1.61
CA GLY A 145 -4.53 11.70 -2.93
C GLY A 145 -5.16 10.56 -3.75
N TRP A 146 -4.63 10.39 -4.96
CA TRP A 146 -4.90 9.20 -5.78
C TRP A 146 -3.63 8.35 -5.82
N ASP A 147 -3.63 7.29 -5.05
CA ASP A 147 -2.50 6.36 -4.93
C ASP A 147 -3.02 4.93 -4.75
N ASN A 148 -2.13 3.97 -4.94
CA ASN A 148 -2.50 2.58 -5.00
C ASN A 148 -2.70 1.96 -3.62
N GLU A 149 -2.02 2.47 -2.60
CA GLU A 149 -2.14 2.01 -1.22
C GLU A 149 -3.51 2.38 -0.64
N THR A 150 -4.01 3.57 -0.96
CA THR A 150 -5.34 4.02 -0.55
C THR A 150 -6.41 3.03 -1.03
N LEU A 151 -6.39 2.72 -2.33
CA LEU A 151 -7.39 1.84 -2.94
C LEU A 151 -7.20 0.38 -2.50
N PHE A 152 -5.95 -0.08 -2.34
CA PHE A 152 -5.66 -1.39 -1.76
C PHE A 152 -6.25 -1.49 -0.35
N GLY A 153 -6.01 -0.50 0.52
CA GLY A 153 -6.54 -0.48 1.89
C GLY A 153 -8.07 -0.55 1.92
N PHE A 154 -8.74 0.25 1.07
CA PHE A 154 -10.19 0.20 0.90
C PHE A 154 -10.69 -1.18 0.45
N ARG A 155 -10.12 -1.71 -0.65
CA ARG A 155 -10.53 -3.01 -1.22
C ARG A 155 -10.23 -4.18 -0.29
N SER A 156 -9.15 -4.10 0.49
CA SER A 156 -8.80 -5.14 1.45
C SER A 156 -9.88 -5.35 2.52
N VAL A 157 -10.51 -4.27 2.98
CA VAL A 157 -11.63 -4.35 3.92
C VAL A 157 -12.91 -4.72 3.18
N GLN A 158 -13.20 -4.04 2.07
CA GLN A 158 -14.43 -4.22 1.32
C GLN A 158 -14.65 -5.67 0.86
N HIS A 159 -13.57 -6.35 0.50
CA HIS A 159 -13.59 -7.73 -0.01
C HIS A 159 -13.05 -8.75 1.00
N GLU A 160 -12.93 -8.36 2.27
CA GLU A 160 -12.49 -9.23 3.38
C GLU A 160 -11.22 -10.01 3.04
N LEU A 161 -10.23 -9.32 2.47
CA LEU A 161 -9.02 -9.94 1.93
C LEU A 161 -8.17 -10.52 3.08
N PRO A 162 -7.86 -11.84 3.07
CA PRO A 162 -6.93 -12.40 4.02
C PRO A 162 -5.53 -11.84 3.78
N ILE A 163 -4.92 -11.25 4.81
CA ILE A 163 -3.61 -10.63 4.74
C ILE A 163 -2.63 -11.38 5.64
N GLN A 164 -1.44 -11.64 5.12
CA GLN A 164 -0.30 -12.10 5.89
C GLN A 164 0.77 -11.01 5.87
N GLU A 165 1.09 -10.48 7.04
CA GLU A 165 2.06 -9.39 7.14
C GLU A 165 3.51 -9.89 7.00
N LEU A 166 4.29 -9.19 6.16
CA LEU A 166 5.73 -9.43 6.03
C LEU A 166 6.48 -9.09 7.33
N ASP A 167 7.45 -9.93 7.69
CA ASP A 167 8.31 -9.65 8.83
C ASP A 167 9.38 -8.57 8.50
N ASP A 168 10.02 -8.04 9.54
CA ASP A 168 11.07 -7.00 9.44
C ASP A 168 12.29 -7.42 8.61
N LYS A 169 12.48 -8.71 8.32
CA LYS A 169 13.56 -9.20 7.46
C LYS A 169 13.14 -9.17 5.99
N TRP A 170 11.89 -9.47 5.68
CA TRP A 170 11.35 -9.48 4.33
C TRP A 170 10.80 -8.12 3.89
N HIS A 171 10.62 -7.16 4.78
CA HIS A 171 10.41 -5.74 4.46
C HIS A 171 11.32 -4.85 5.31
N CYS A 172 12.62 -4.86 5.02
CA CYS A 172 13.59 -4.07 5.78
C CYS A 172 13.78 -2.69 5.16
N ILE A 173 13.31 -1.63 5.80
CA ILE A 173 13.55 -0.25 5.36
C ILE A 173 15.02 0.12 5.58
N ILE A 174 15.75 0.37 4.49
CA ILE A 174 17.17 0.70 4.53
C ILE A 174 17.35 2.22 4.53
N GLU A 175 17.49 2.79 5.73
CA GLU A 175 17.75 4.22 5.88
C GLU A 175 19.20 4.53 6.27
N GLN A 176 19.75 3.95 7.35
CA GLN A 176 21.07 4.37 7.86
C GLN A 176 21.86 3.34 8.69
N LYS A 177 21.31 2.18 9.08
CA LYS A 177 22.03 1.20 9.93
C LYS A 177 22.05 -0.21 9.35
N MET A 178 23.25 -0.69 9.02
CA MET A 178 23.58 -2.06 8.58
C MET A 178 23.41 -3.13 9.69
N ARG A 179 22.31 -3.13 10.46
CA ARG A 179 22.18 -4.03 11.62
C ARG A 179 21.33 -5.28 11.39
N PHE A 180 20.57 -5.36 10.30
CA PHE A 180 19.75 -6.53 10.01
C PHE A 180 20.22 -7.22 8.73
N LYS A 181 20.27 -8.56 8.75
CA LYS A 181 20.34 -9.38 7.54
C LYS A 181 18.96 -9.29 6.87
N ALA A 182 18.74 -8.23 6.11
CA ALA A 182 17.57 -8.11 5.26
C ALA A 182 17.52 -9.32 4.31
N ARG A 183 16.31 -9.80 4.01
CA ARG A 183 16.03 -10.73 2.91
C ARG A 183 15.66 -9.93 1.68
N LEU A 184 14.79 -8.93 1.86
CA LEU A 184 14.52 -7.88 0.88
C LEU A 184 14.72 -6.53 1.58
N GLY A 185 15.66 -5.74 1.06
CA GLY A 185 15.92 -4.39 1.55
C GLY A 185 15.20 -3.36 0.69
N HIS A 186 14.37 -2.52 1.29
CA HIS A 186 13.60 -1.46 0.63
C HIS A 186 14.29 -0.10 0.83
N TYR A 187 14.87 0.43 -0.24
CA TYR A 187 15.68 1.65 -0.28
C TYR A 187 14.81 2.87 -0.62
N ILE A 188 13.88 3.22 0.27
CA ILE A 188 12.84 4.25 0.03
C ILE A 188 13.42 5.59 -0.45
N HIS A 189 14.59 5.98 0.07
CA HIS A 189 15.28 7.23 -0.30
C HIS A 189 16.18 7.11 -1.53
N LYS A 190 16.27 5.93 -2.17
CA LYS A 190 17.02 5.64 -3.39
C LYS A 190 18.51 5.99 -3.32
N LYS A 191 19.08 6.03 -2.11
CA LYS A 191 20.49 6.31 -1.87
C LYS A 191 21.34 5.05 -2.04
N PHE A 192 21.22 4.39 -3.20
CA PHE A 192 21.89 3.11 -3.49
C PHE A 192 23.42 3.24 -3.41
N GLU A 193 23.95 4.41 -3.72
CA GLU A 193 25.37 4.75 -3.65
C GLU A 193 25.98 4.61 -2.26
N LEU A 194 25.15 4.67 -1.20
CA LEU A 194 25.63 4.48 0.17
C LEU A 194 25.86 3.01 0.53
N HIS A 195 25.36 2.09 -0.31
CA HIS A 195 25.30 0.65 -0.02
C HIS A 195 26.01 -0.22 -1.06
N TRP A 196 26.35 0.34 -2.23
CA TRP A 196 27.10 -0.34 -3.27
C TRP A 196 28.55 0.19 -3.33
N LYS A 197 29.53 -0.69 -3.13
CA LYS A 197 30.96 -0.40 -3.34
C LYS A 197 31.51 -1.28 -4.45
#